data_AF-A0A4S1G0J3-F1
#
_entry.id   AF-A0A4S1G0J3-F1
#
_cell.length_a   1.000
_cell.length_b   1.000
_cell.length_c   1.000
_cell.angle_alpha   90.00
_cell.angle_beta   90.00
_cell.angle_gamma   90.00
#
_symmetry.space_group_name_H-M   'P 1'
#
loop_
_entity.id
_entity.type
_entity.pdbx_description
1 polymer ?
#
loop_
_entity_poly.entity_id
_entity_poly.type
_entity_poly.pdbx_seq_one_letter_code
_entity_poly.pdbx_strand_id
1 'polypeptide(L)'
;AYFRGGAAPAMARLNGLRTIGADDALFALCQDKFRSGAVLGALGLPAPAAGLACNGAWLVEPPASAAGWFVKPNRLGAKIGIWPDSRVTDLGHALERSRRVFGHYRDEV
;
A
#
# COMPACT_ATOMS: atom_id res chain seq x y z
N ALA A 1 -10.35 12.90 -1.13
CA ALA A 1 -9.75 12.55 -2.44
C ALA A 1 -8.76 11.41 -2.22
N TYR A 2 -8.67 10.46 -3.16
CA TYR A 2 -7.68 9.38 -3.10
C TYR A 2 -6.28 9.96 -3.38
N PHE A 3 -5.30 9.69 -2.53
CA PHE A 3 -3.93 10.10 -2.83
C PHE A 3 -3.39 9.25 -4.00
N ARG A 4 -3.08 9.91 -5.12
CA ARG A 4 -2.53 9.28 -6.33
C ARG A 4 -1.26 10.00 -6.74
N GLY A 5 -0.11 9.45 -6.37
CA GLY A 5 1.18 10.06 -6.59
C GLY A 5 1.55 10.20 -8.08
N GLY A 6 1.07 9.28 -8.92
CA GLY A 6 1.29 9.33 -10.37
C GLY A 6 0.54 10.45 -11.11
N ALA A 7 -0.35 11.20 -10.46
CA ALA A 7 -1.14 12.23 -11.15
C ALA A 7 -0.28 13.39 -11.68
N ALA A 8 0.66 13.88 -10.87
CA ALA A 8 1.54 14.98 -11.27
C ALA A 8 2.46 14.62 -12.47
N PRO A 9 3.22 13.50 -12.46
CA PRO A 9 4.02 13.11 -13.62
C PRO A 9 3.16 12.81 -14.86
N ALA A 10 1.96 12.25 -14.70
CA ALA A 10 1.05 12.03 -15.84
C ALA A 10 0.63 13.35 -16.50
N MET A 11 0.25 14.35 -15.69
CA MET A 11 -0.11 15.67 -16.19
C MET A 11 1.08 16.37 -16.85
N ALA A 12 2.28 16.28 -16.28
CA ALA A 12 3.47 16.84 -16.88
C ALA A 12 3.78 16.22 -18.25
N ARG A 13 3.66 14.89 -18.37
CA ARG A 13 3.81 14.16 -19.64
C ARG A 13 2.79 14.61 -20.68
N LEU A 14 1.52 14.75 -20.30
CA LEU A 14 0.45 15.22 -21.20
C LEU A 14 0.70 16.65 -21.72
N ASN A 15 1.45 17.46 -20.98
CA ASN A 15 1.77 18.84 -21.35
C ASN A 15 3.17 18.99 -21.99
N GLY A 16 3.84 17.88 -22.32
CA GLY A 16 5.19 17.91 -22.92
C GLY A 16 6.26 18.51 -22.01
N LEU A 17 6.01 18.56 -20.71
CA LEU A 17 6.95 19.13 -19.74
C LEU A 17 8.05 18.11 -19.43
N ARG A 18 9.29 18.60 -19.32
CA ARG A 18 10.41 17.79 -18.82
C ARG A 18 10.28 17.62 -17.31
N THR A 19 10.31 16.39 -16.84
CA THR A 19 10.25 16.02 -15.41
C THR A 19 11.57 15.43 -14.94
N ILE A 20 11.81 15.51 -13.64
CA ILE A 20 12.86 14.75 -12.95
C ILE A 20 12.18 13.74 -12.03
N GLY A 21 12.72 12.52 -11.97
CA GLY A 21 12.19 11.43 -11.15
C GLY A 21 11.47 10.36 -11.98
N ALA A 22 10.67 9.53 -11.29
CA ALA A 22 9.91 8.45 -11.91
C ALA A 22 8.76 8.98 -12.79
N ASP A 23 8.45 8.25 -13.86
CA ASP A 23 7.24 8.49 -14.65
C ASP A 23 5.97 8.10 -13.89
N ASP A 24 4.79 8.32 -14.50
CA ASP A 24 3.50 8.06 -13.85
C ASP A 24 3.27 6.58 -13.50
N ALA A 25 3.73 5.67 -14.35
CA ALA A 25 3.56 4.24 -14.16
C ALA A 25 4.44 3.72 -13.02
N LEU A 26 5.73 4.06 -13.04
CA LEU A 26 6.68 3.67 -12.00
C LEU A 26 6.31 4.29 -10.66
N PHE A 27 5.88 5.56 -10.65
CA PHE A 27 5.42 6.20 -9.41
C PHE A 27 4.21 5.44 -8.83
N ALA A 28 3.19 5.17 -9.66
CA ALA A 28 2.00 4.46 -9.22
C ALA A 28 2.32 3.04 -8.73
N LEU A 29 3.25 2.34 -9.39
CA LEU A 29 3.71 1.02 -8.95
C LEU A 29 4.40 1.11 -7.58
N CYS A 30 5.44 1.94 -7.45
CA CYS A 30 6.25 2.08 -6.22
C CYS A 30 5.45 2.65 -5.04
N GLN A 31 4.37 3.36 -5.32
CA GLN A 31 3.45 3.84 -4.29
C GLN A 31 2.61 2.71 -3.69
N ASP A 32 2.21 1.72 -4.49
CA ASP A 32 1.40 0.58 -4.07
C ASP A 32 2.32 -0.54 -3.51
N LYS A 33 2.35 -0.66 -2.19
CA LYS A 33 3.28 -1.57 -1.49
C LYS A 33 3.00 -3.03 -1.84
N PHE A 34 1.73 -3.41 -1.96
CA PHE A 34 1.34 -4.76 -2.33
C PHE A 34 1.80 -5.11 -3.75
N ARG A 35 1.50 -4.26 -4.73
CA ARG A 35 1.91 -4.50 -6.14
C ARG A 35 3.43 -4.43 -6.32
N SER A 36 4.09 -3.49 -5.66
CA SER A 36 5.56 -3.40 -5.66
C SER A 36 6.19 -4.68 -5.12
N GLY A 37 5.69 -5.20 -3.99
CA GLY A 37 6.17 -6.46 -3.41
C GLY A 37 5.99 -7.64 -4.36
N ALA A 38 4.84 -7.70 -5.06
CA ALA A 38 4.58 -8.74 -6.05
C ALA A 38 5.57 -8.69 -7.24
N VAL A 39 5.86 -7.51 -7.78
CA VAL A 39 6.85 -7.34 -8.86
C VAL A 39 8.25 -7.74 -8.40
N LEU A 40 8.66 -7.29 -7.20
CA LEU A 40 9.95 -7.68 -6.63
C LEU A 40 10.07 -9.20 -6.45
N GLY A 41 9.03 -9.84 -5.91
CA GLY A 41 8.98 -11.30 -5.75
C GLY A 41 9.06 -12.04 -7.09
N ALA A 42 8.36 -11.56 -8.13
CA ALA A 42 8.42 -12.15 -9.47
C ALA A 42 9.82 -12.06 -10.10
N LEU A 43 10.62 -11.05 -9.71
CA LEU A 43 12.01 -10.88 -10.12
C LEU A 43 13.01 -11.65 -9.24
N GLY A 44 12.54 -12.43 -8.27
CA GLY A 44 13.39 -13.15 -7.33
C GLY A 44 14.07 -12.25 -6.28
N LEU A 45 13.60 -11.01 -6.12
CA LEU A 45 14.10 -10.09 -5.11
C LEU A 45 13.33 -10.27 -3.79
N PRO A 46 14.00 -10.14 -2.63
CA PRO A 46 13.35 -10.29 -1.35
C PRO A 46 12.34 -9.17 -1.12
N ALA A 47 11.10 -9.54 -0.83
CA ALA A 47 10.04 -8.65 -0.37
C ALA A 47 9.21 -9.37 0.71
N PRO A 48 8.68 -8.66 1.72
CA PRO A 48 7.77 -9.27 2.69
C PRO A 48 6.53 -9.82 1.99
N ALA A 49 6.23 -11.10 2.21
CA ALA A 49 4.96 -11.67 1.79
C ALA A 49 3.82 -10.98 2.56
N ALA A 50 2.75 -10.61 1.87
CA ALA A 50 1.71 -9.74 2.40
C ALA A 50 0.33 -10.19 1.94
N GLY A 51 -0.69 -9.83 2.72
CA GLY A 51 -2.09 -9.80 2.27
C GLY A 51 -2.50 -8.39 1.87
N LEU A 52 -3.76 -8.23 1.49
CA LEU A 52 -4.39 -6.95 1.18
C LEU A 52 -5.86 -6.97 1.64
N ALA A 53 -6.28 -5.97 2.41
CA ALA A 53 -7.67 -5.81 2.85
C ALA A 53 -8.23 -4.43 2.53
N CYS A 54 -9.47 -4.38 2.06
CA CYS A 54 -10.20 -3.14 1.82
C CYS A 54 -11.46 -3.08 2.69
N ASN A 55 -11.58 -2.02 3.48
CA ASN A 55 -12.74 -1.73 4.32
C ASN A 55 -13.20 -2.93 5.19
N GLY A 56 -12.24 -3.67 5.76
CA GLY A 56 -12.54 -4.82 6.62
C GLY A 56 -12.88 -6.11 5.88
N ALA A 57 -12.62 -6.20 4.59
CA ALA A 57 -12.70 -7.44 3.81
C ALA A 57 -11.34 -7.76 3.17
N TRP A 58 -10.93 -9.04 3.22
CA TRP A 58 -9.72 -9.50 2.53
C TRP A 58 -9.94 -9.51 1.01
N LEU A 59 -9.00 -8.93 0.28
CA LEU A 59 -8.83 -9.10 -1.16
C LEU A 59 -7.82 -10.22 -1.45
N VAL A 60 -6.78 -10.29 -0.63
CA VAL A 60 -5.79 -11.36 -0.57
C VAL A 60 -5.49 -11.61 0.89
N GLU A 61 -5.68 -12.83 1.37
CA GLU A 61 -5.36 -13.17 2.77
C GLU A 61 -3.84 -13.16 2.99
N PRO A 62 -3.36 -12.66 4.15
CA PRO A 62 -1.94 -12.66 4.44
C PRO A 62 -1.45 -14.07 4.79
N PRO A 63 -0.16 -14.40 4.52
CA PRO A 63 0.42 -15.66 4.96
C PRO A 63 0.40 -15.76 6.49
N ALA A 64 0.31 -16.98 7.01
CA ALA A 64 0.40 -17.25 8.44
C ALA A 64 1.75 -16.77 9.01
N SER A 65 1.72 -16.14 10.19
CA SER A 65 2.91 -15.61 10.85
C SER A 65 2.83 -15.79 12.37
N ALA A 66 3.81 -16.48 12.94
CA ALA A 66 3.94 -16.62 14.39
C ALA A 66 4.32 -15.30 15.09
N ALA A 67 4.98 -14.38 14.38
CA ALA A 67 5.39 -13.07 14.90
C ALA A 67 4.28 -12.00 14.81
N GLY A 68 3.15 -12.36 14.20
CA GLY A 68 2.06 -11.46 13.83
C GLY A 68 2.30 -10.73 12.50
N TRP A 69 1.50 -9.70 12.26
CA TRP A 69 1.49 -8.88 11.04
C TRP A 69 1.68 -7.41 11.38
N PHE A 70 2.17 -6.65 10.41
CA PHE A 70 2.28 -5.20 10.49
C PHE A 70 1.33 -4.55 9.49
N VAL A 71 0.28 -3.91 9.99
CA VAL A 71 -0.81 -3.33 9.20
C VAL A 71 -0.55 -1.85 8.96
N LYS A 72 -0.55 -1.43 7.69
CA LYS A 72 -0.27 -0.06 7.26
C LYS A 72 -1.03 0.26 5.97
N PRO A 73 -1.38 1.53 5.70
CA PRO A 73 -1.99 1.90 4.43
C PRO A 73 -1.12 1.51 3.24
N ASN A 74 -1.75 0.98 2.19
CA ASN A 74 -1.06 0.43 1.03
C ASN A 74 -0.35 1.52 0.22
N ARG A 75 -0.92 2.73 0.10
CA ARG A 75 -0.43 3.81 -0.78
C ARG A 75 0.07 5.07 -0.08
N LEU A 76 -0.07 5.16 1.24
CA LEU A 76 0.42 6.32 2.00
C LEU A 76 1.87 6.17 2.47
N GLY A 77 2.56 7.30 2.62
CA GLY A 77 3.92 7.41 3.16
C GLY A 77 3.97 8.18 4.48
N ALA A 78 5.18 8.56 4.92
CA ALA A 78 5.40 9.41 6.10
C ALA A 78 4.78 8.91 7.42
N LYS A 79 4.67 7.58 7.58
CA LYS A 79 4.02 6.92 8.73
C LYS A 79 2.54 7.28 8.93
N ILE A 80 1.90 7.93 7.95
CA ILE A 80 0.48 8.23 7.98
C ILE A 80 -0.30 6.92 8.02
N GLY A 81 -1.26 6.83 8.95
CA GLY A 81 -2.07 5.63 9.17
C GLY A 81 -1.31 4.46 9.80
N ILE A 82 -0.12 4.69 10.36
CA ILE A 82 0.57 3.72 11.21
C ILE A 82 0.42 4.19 12.66
N TRP A 83 -0.08 3.32 13.53
CA TRP A 83 -0.36 3.60 14.94
C TRP A 83 0.41 2.64 15.86
N PRO A 84 0.46 2.89 17.19
CA PRO A 84 1.13 1.98 18.14
C PRO A 84 0.62 0.53 18.07
N ASP A 85 -0.64 0.36 17.71
CA ASP A 85 -1.37 -0.89 17.55
C ASP A 85 -1.47 -1.34 16.07
N SER A 86 -0.52 -0.93 15.21
CA SER A 86 -0.38 -1.43 13.83
C SER A 86 0.26 -2.81 13.76
N ARG A 87 0.99 -3.24 14.80
CA ARG A 87 1.44 -4.63 14.93
C ARG A 87 0.32 -5.44 15.56
N VAL A 88 -0.16 -6.47 14.86
CA VAL A 88 -1.28 -7.30 15.29
C VAL A 88 -0.89 -8.77 15.30
N THR A 89 -1.46 -9.54 16.22
CA THR A 89 -1.30 -11.01 16.30
C THR A 89 -2.59 -11.74 15.94
N ASP A 90 -3.64 -11.00 15.61
CA ASP A 90 -4.97 -11.49 15.25
C ASP A 90 -5.42 -10.82 13.94
N LEU A 91 -6.04 -11.61 13.06
CA LEU A 91 -6.51 -11.13 11.76
C LEU A 91 -7.80 -10.31 11.87
N GLY A 92 -8.62 -10.53 12.90
CA GLY A 92 -9.78 -9.68 13.19
C GLY A 92 -9.37 -8.23 13.47
N HIS A 93 -8.35 -8.04 14.30
CA HIS A 93 -7.75 -6.71 14.54
C HIS A 93 -7.18 -6.09 13.25
N ALA A 94 -6.61 -6.89 12.34
CA ALA A 94 -6.16 -6.39 11.05
C ALA A 94 -7.33 -5.82 10.22
N LEU A 95 -8.48 -6.49 10.20
CA LEU A 95 -9.68 -6.03 9.50
C LEU A 95 -10.30 -4.78 10.14
N GLU A 96 -10.25 -4.64 11.46
CA GLU A 96 -10.62 -3.39 12.14
C GLU A 96 -9.75 -2.21 11.68
N ARG A 97 -8.45 -2.45 11.50
CA ARG A 97 -7.54 -1.42 10.96
C ARG A 97 -7.83 -1.09 9.52
N SER A 98 -8.15 -2.10 8.71
CA SER A 98 -8.60 -1.89 7.33
C SER A 98 -9.80 -0.94 7.28
N ARG A 99 -10.82 -1.14 8.14
CA ARG A 99 -11.97 -0.22 8.25
C ARG A 99 -11.55 1.20 8.64
N ARG A 100 -10.67 1.34 9.63
CA ARG A 100 -10.17 2.65 10.09
C ARG A 100 -9.41 3.40 8.98
N VAL A 101 -8.47 2.73 8.32
CA VAL A 101 -7.69 3.31 7.22
C VAL A 101 -8.61 3.69 6.07
N PHE A 102 -9.54 2.82 5.70
CA PHE A 102 -10.52 3.12 4.66
C PHE A 102 -11.39 4.34 5.03
N GLY A 103 -11.87 4.43 6.27
CA GLY A 103 -12.67 5.55 6.75
C GLY A 103 -11.95 6.89 6.66
N HIS A 104 -10.66 6.94 7.01
CA HIS A 104 -9.87 8.19 6.98
C HIS A 104 -9.32 8.53 5.60
N TYR A 105 -8.84 7.54 4.86
CA TYR A 105 -7.98 7.74 3.70
C TYR A 105 -8.49 7.12 2.41
N ARG A 106 -9.53 6.26 2.50
CA ARG A 106 -10.03 5.46 1.37
C ARG A 106 -8.92 4.62 0.72
N ASP A 107 -8.00 4.12 1.53
CA ASP A 107 -6.88 3.26 1.11
C ASP A 107 -7.09 1.82 1.63
N GLU A 108 -6.45 0.85 0.99
CA GLU A 108 -6.36 -0.52 1.50
C GLU A 108 -5.20 -0.65 2.52
N VAL A 109 -5.12 -1.79 3.22
CA VAL A 109 -4.02 -2.14 4.15
C VAL A 109 -3.47 -3.52 3.89
#